data_AF-A0A015KIY7-F1
#
_entry.id   AF-A0A015KIY7-F1
#
_cell.length_a   1.000
_cell.length_b   1.000
_cell.length_c   1.000
_cell.angle_alpha   90.00
_cell.angle_beta   90.00
_cell.angle_gamma   90.00
#
_symmetry.space_group_name_H-M   'P 1'
#
loop_
_entity.id
_entity.type
_entity.pdbx_description
1 polymer ?
#
loop_
_entity_poly.entity_id
_entity_poly.type
_entity_poly.pdbx_seq_one_letter_code
_entity_poly.pdbx_strand_id
1 'polypeptide(L)'
;MSKQEEIDDDKSSESSRNSVEMEYNLEGLKKIASKVFGKSCISVNKLGEGGFHKVFILKMEDDSEYIGKIAFPECPYWKTESEVAVMKYIKERTSIKVPEVYHYDSSKENLVGQEYIIMEKLPGIALSKAWDNYDINQKKEVLLQVIEIQCILKNQKFFKNRRNIL
;
A
#
# COMPACT_ATOMS: atom_id res chain seq x y z
N MET A 1 -53.79 -15.06 -2.53
CA MET A 1 -53.08 -15.63 -1.36
C MET A 1 -52.46 -16.93 -1.84
N SER A 2 -51.26 -16.83 -2.40
CA SER A 2 -50.51 -17.96 -2.98
C SER A 2 -49.03 -17.69 -2.66
N LYS A 3 -48.44 -18.59 -1.87
CA LYS A 3 -47.01 -18.61 -1.50
C LYS A 3 -46.22 -19.31 -2.60
N GLN A 4 -45.07 -18.73 -2.95
CA GLN A 4 -43.90 -19.27 -3.66
C GLN A 4 -42.90 -18.09 -3.67
N GLU A 5 -41.61 -18.18 -3.42
CA GLU A 5 -40.68 -19.20 -2.94
C GLU A 5 -39.45 -18.38 -2.47
N GLU A 6 -38.83 -18.77 -1.35
CA GLU A 6 -37.53 -18.24 -0.91
C GLU A 6 -36.47 -18.55 -1.97
N ILE A 7 -35.65 -17.55 -2.32
CA ILE A 7 -34.31 -17.78 -2.86
C ILE A 7 -33.36 -16.99 -1.97
N ASP A 8 -32.83 -17.71 -0.98
CA ASP A 8 -31.58 -17.41 -0.31
C ASP A 8 -30.44 -17.56 -1.33
N ASP A 9 -29.90 -16.45 -1.83
CA ASP A 9 -28.58 -16.44 -2.47
C ASP A 9 -27.52 -16.04 -1.43
N ASP A 10 -27.29 -16.96 -0.49
CA ASP A 10 -26.02 -17.03 0.24
C ASP A 10 -25.04 -17.94 -0.52
N LYS A 11 -23.76 -17.53 -0.50
CA LYS A 11 -22.53 -18.24 -0.92
C LYS A 11 -22.09 -18.14 -2.39
N SER A 12 -21.21 -17.17 -2.64
CA SER A 12 -19.80 -17.41 -2.99
C SER A 12 -19.11 -16.06 -3.24
N SER A 13 -17.91 -15.74 -2.77
CA SER A 13 -16.82 -16.57 -2.29
C SER A 13 -16.05 -15.78 -1.23
N GLU A 14 -16.32 -16.06 0.04
CA GLU A 14 -15.35 -15.80 1.09
C GLU A 14 -14.21 -16.80 0.86
N SER A 15 -13.25 -16.37 0.04
CA SER A 15 -11.94 -17.00 0.00
C SER A 15 -11.33 -16.77 1.37
N SER A 16 -11.64 -17.67 2.29
CA SER A 16 -10.85 -17.95 3.47
C SER A 16 -9.46 -18.36 2.99
N ARG A 17 -8.67 -17.38 2.56
CA ARG A 17 -7.22 -17.51 2.54
C ARG A 17 -6.90 -17.79 3.99
N ASN A 18 -6.52 -19.04 4.29
CA ASN A 18 -5.83 -19.38 5.52
C ASN A 18 -4.84 -18.25 5.77
N SER A 19 -5.12 -17.42 6.77
CA SER A 19 -4.24 -16.34 7.15
C SER A 19 -2.99 -17.03 7.64
N VAL A 20 -1.99 -17.14 6.75
CA VAL A 20 -0.66 -17.60 7.14
C VAL A 20 -0.25 -16.63 8.23
N GLU A 21 -0.19 -17.14 9.45
CA GLU A 21 0.18 -16.36 10.62
C GLU A 21 1.64 -15.98 10.41
N MET A 22 1.84 -14.73 9.98
CA MET A 22 3.16 -14.18 9.72
C MET A 22 3.68 -13.62 11.02
N GLU A 23 4.78 -14.17 11.52
CA GLU A 23 5.53 -13.56 12.61
C GLU A 23 6.29 -12.34 12.08
N TYR A 24 6.06 -11.18 12.69
CA TYR A 24 6.77 -9.94 12.41
C TYR A 24 6.95 -9.16 13.70
N ASN A 25 8.03 -8.38 13.77
CA ASN A 25 8.40 -7.63 14.96
C ASN A 25 8.10 -6.14 14.80
N LEU A 26 7.01 -5.68 15.41
CA LEU A 26 6.63 -4.26 15.42
C LEU A 26 7.60 -3.37 16.17
N GLU A 27 8.28 -3.88 17.20
CA GLU A 27 9.32 -3.14 17.91
C GLU A 27 10.55 -2.95 17.02
N GLY A 28 10.84 -3.93 16.16
CA GLY A 28 11.83 -3.80 15.10
C GLY A 28 11.48 -2.69 14.11
N LEU A 29 10.23 -2.66 13.64
CA LEU A 29 9.74 -1.62 12.74
C LEU A 29 9.81 -0.23 13.38
N LYS A 30 9.41 -0.11 14.66
CA LYS A 30 9.51 1.11 15.47
C LYS A 30 10.95 1.62 15.54
N LYS A 31 11.92 0.74 15.87
CA LYS A 31 13.35 1.09 15.94
C LYS A 31 13.91 1.56 14.60
N ILE A 32 13.53 0.90 13.52
CA ILE A 32 13.95 1.29 12.17
C ILE A 32 13.39 2.67 11.83
N ALA A 33 12.08 2.90 12.05
CA ALA A 33 11.47 4.19 11.84
C ALA A 33 12.18 5.30 12.63
N SER A 34 12.50 5.04 13.91
CA SER A 34 13.23 6.00 14.73
C SER A 34 14.59 6.36 14.15
N LYS A 35 15.31 5.36 13.63
CA LYS A 35 16.61 5.56 12.98
C LYS A 35 16.50 6.34 11.67
N VAL A 36 15.49 6.03 10.85
CA VAL A 36 15.27 6.67 9.53
C VAL A 36 15.00 8.16 9.68
N PHE A 37 14.19 8.54 10.66
CA PHE A 37 13.78 9.94 10.85
C PHE A 37 14.61 10.70 11.90
N GLY A 38 15.53 10.02 12.59
CA GLY A 38 16.33 10.62 13.67
C GLY A 38 15.49 11.11 14.86
N LYS A 39 14.31 10.53 15.07
CA LYS A 39 13.30 10.92 16.06
C LYS A 39 12.70 9.68 16.69
N SER A 40 12.19 9.75 17.91
CA SER A 40 11.54 8.58 18.52
C SER A 40 10.20 8.28 17.84
N CYS A 41 10.01 7.07 17.31
CA CYS A 41 8.69 6.54 16.96
C CYS A 41 7.99 6.14 18.25
N ILE A 42 6.87 6.77 18.59
CA ILE A 42 6.17 6.60 19.87
C ILE A 42 5.10 5.50 19.79
N SER A 43 4.48 5.31 18.63
CA SER A 43 3.48 4.26 18.44
C SER A 43 3.47 3.66 17.03
N VAL A 44 3.01 2.40 16.96
CA VAL A 44 2.79 1.67 15.72
C VAL A 44 1.37 1.11 15.77
N ASN A 45 0.47 1.66 14.95
CA ASN A 45 -0.95 1.32 14.98
C ASN A 45 -1.38 0.69 13.66
N LYS A 46 -2.06 -0.46 13.70
CA LYS A 46 -2.54 -1.11 12.47
C LYS A 46 -3.59 -0.23 11.78
N LEU A 47 -3.33 0.12 10.53
CA LEU A 47 -4.25 0.89 9.67
C LEU A 47 -5.15 -0.04 8.86
N GLY A 48 -4.62 -1.16 8.40
CA GLY A 48 -5.34 -2.09 7.56
C GLY A 48 -4.49 -3.27 7.13
N GLU A 49 -5.10 -4.15 6.35
CA GLU A 49 -4.47 -5.35 5.81
C GLU A 49 -5.13 -5.66 4.47
N GLY A 50 -4.31 -6.02 3.48
CA GLY A 50 -4.77 -6.51 2.20
C GLY A 50 -4.12 -7.86 1.89
N GLY A 51 -4.29 -8.37 0.68
CA GLY A 51 -3.71 -9.67 0.30
C GLY A 51 -2.18 -9.72 0.33
N PHE A 52 -1.49 -8.57 0.22
CA PHE A 52 -0.03 -8.53 0.06
C PHE A 52 0.72 -7.87 1.21
N HIS A 53 0.05 -7.04 2.02
CA HIS A 53 0.69 -6.26 3.06
C HIS A 53 -0.21 -6.08 4.29
N LYS A 54 0.42 -6.06 5.47
CA LYS A 54 -0.12 -5.41 6.67
C LYS A 54 0.38 -3.97 6.70
N VAL A 55 -0.52 -3.02 6.97
CA VAL A 55 -0.24 -1.59 6.90
C VAL A 55 -0.40 -0.97 8.28
N PHE A 56 0.57 -0.18 8.71
CA PHE A 56 0.65 0.47 10.00
C PHE A 56 0.88 1.96 9.85
N ILE A 57 0.27 2.76 10.74
CA ILE A 57 0.66 4.14 10.99
C ILE A 57 1.79 4.11 12.02
N LEU A 58 2.89 4.79 11.68
CA LEU A 58 4.04 5.06 12.53
C LEU A 58 3.91 6.49 13.02
N LYS A 59 3.68 6.69 14.31
CA LYS A 59 3.58 8.02 14.91
C LYS A 59 4.90 8.38 15.58
N MET A 60 5.46 9.53 15.22
CA MET A 60 6.70 10.05 15.77
C MET A 60 6.43 10.99 16.97
N GLU A 61 7.47 11.28 17.75
CA GLU A 61 7.39 12.14 18.93
C GLU A 61 7.01 13.60 18.63
N ASP A 62 7.21 14.06 17.40
CA ASP A 62 6.84 15.39 16.93
C ASP A 62 5.45 15.43 16.26
N ASP A 63 4.63 14.40 16.53
CA ASP A 63 3.31 14.16 15.92
C ASP A 63 3.31 13.90 14.41
N SER A 64 4.49 13.82 13.75
CA SER A 64 4.56 13.40 12.35
C SER A 64 4.11 11.93 12.21
N GLU A 65 3.39 11.63 11.13
CA GLU A 65 2.89 10.29 10.85
C GLU A 65 3.38 9.76 9.51
N TYR A 66 3.77 8.48 9.51
CA TYR A 66 4.26 7.76 8.35
C TYR A 66 3.55 6.42 8.19
N ILE A 67 3.72 5.78 7.04
CA ILE A 67 3.21 4.44 6.79
C ILE A 67 4.34 3.43 6.82
N GLY A 68 4.16 2.38 7.64
CA GLY A 68 4.93 1.15 7.58
C GLY A 68 4.12 0.04 6.92
N LYS A 69 4.58 -0.49 5.79
CA LYS A 69 4.02 -1.69 5.15
C LYS A 69 4.92 -2.88 5.45
N ILE A 70 4.36 -3.98 5.92
CA ILE A 70 5.06 -5.27 6.06
C ILE A 70 4.48 -6.23 5.03
N ALA A 71 5.32 -6.81 4.18
CA ALA A 71 4.87 -7.67 3.09
C ALA A 71 4.65 -9.13 3.55
N PHE A 72 3.63 -9.77 2.98
CA PHE A 72 3.41 -11.20 3.16
C PHE A 72 4.44 -12.02 2.36
N PRO A 73 4.91 -13.16 2.90
CA PRO A 73 6.03 -13.94 2.38
C PRO A 73 5.71 -14.78 1.13
N GLU A 74 4.73 -14.39 0.30
CA GLU A 74 4.27 -15.18 -0.85
C GLU A 74 5.31 -15.28 -1.98
N CYS A 75 6.02 -14.18 -2.28
CA CYS A 75 7.12 -14.14 -3.24
C CYS A 75 8.23 -13.25 -2.67
N PRO A 76 9.19 -13.82 -1.94
CA PRO A 76 10.22 -13.03 -1.29
C PRO A 76 11.10 -12.27 -2.30
N TYR A 77 11.66 -11.14 -1.86
CA TYR A 77 12.61 -10.26 -2.55
C TYR A 77 12.03 -9.38 -3.68
N TRP A 78 11.46 -9.96 -4.74
CA TRP A 78 11.10 -9.16 -5.92
C TRP A 78 9.88 -8.27 -5.73
N LYS A 79 8.96 -8.63 -4.82
CA LYS A 79 7.69 -7.91 -4.63
C LYS A 79 7.95 -6.50 -4.09
N THR A 80 8.71 -6.39 -3.00
CA THR A 80 9.03 -5.10 -2.38
C THR A 80 9.88 -4.23 -3.28
N GLU A 81 10.95 -4.78 -3.87
CA GLU A 81 11.80 -4.04 -4.83
C GLU A 81 10.98 -3.51 -6.02
N SER A 82 10.11 -4.34 -6.60
CA SER A 82 9.26 -3.93 -7.71
C SER A 82 8.28 -2.84 -7.32
N GLU A 83 7.67 -2.92 -6.14
CA GLU A 83 6.75 -1.90 -5.65
C GLU A 83 7.46 -0.55 -5.46
N VAL A 84 8.62 -0.55 -4.82
CA VAL A 84 9.43 0.66 -4.62
C VAL A 84 9.93 1.21 -5.95
N ALA A 85 10.39 0.36 -6.86
CA ALA A 85 10.86 0.79 -8.18
C ALA A 85 9.74 1.47 -8.99
N VAL A 86 8.52 0.93 -8.95
CA VAL A 86 7.36 1.54 -9.62
C VAL A 86 7.00 2.88 -9.00
N MET A 87 6.96 2.99 -7.66
CA MET A 87 6.68 4.27 -7.00
C MET A 87 7.69 5.35 -7.38
N LYS A 88 9.00 5.03 -7.33
CA LYS A 88 10.06 5.96 -7.75
C LYS A 88 9.92 6.35 -9.22
N TYR A 89 9.72 5.38 -10.10
CA TYR A 89 9.54 5.62 -11.53
C TYR A 89 8.37 6.58 -11.82
N ILE A 90 7.21 6.35 -11.21
CA ILE A 90 6.02 7.19 -11.40
C ILE A 90 6.26 8.59 -10.86
N LYS A 91 6.87 8.72 -9.68
CA LYS A 91 7.19 10.02 -9.07
C LYS A 91 8.14 10.85 -9.93
N GLU A 92 9.15 10.22 -10.52
CA GLU A 92 10.17 10.91 -11.33
C GLU A 92 9.66 11.34 -12.71
N ARG A 93 8.65 10.67 -13.25
CA ARG A 93 8.26 10.79 -14.67
C ARG A 93 6.87 11.32 -14.92
N THR A 94 6.06 11.49 -13.87
CA THR A 94 4.67 11.88 -14.00
C THR A 94 4.26 12.90 -12.95
N SER A 95 3.10 13.52 -13.15
CA SER A 95 2.44 14.38 -12.17
C SER A 95 1.60 13.60 -11.14
N ILE A 96 1.54 12.27 -11.23
CA ILE A 96 0.75 11.45 -10.33
C ILE A 96 1.37 11.49 -8.94
N LYS A 97 0.57 11.89 -7.95
CA LYS A 97 0.97 11.85 -6.55
C LYS A 97 1.04 10.40 -6.07
N VAL A 98 2.24 9.95 -5.76
CA VAL A 98 2.52 8.68 -5.09
C VAL A 98 3.30 8.95 -3.80
N PRO A 99 3.20 8.08 -2.78
CA PRO A 99 3.93 8.26 -1.53
C PRO A 99 5.45 8.32 -1.76
N GLU A 100 6.14 9.21 -1.04
CA GLU A 100 7.59 9.14 -0.97
C GLU A 100 8.06 7.92 -0.16
N VAL A 101 8.98 7.13 -0.72
CA VAL A 101 9.60 6.01 -0.01
C VAL A 101 10.84 6.50 0.74
N TYR A 102 10.81 6.46 2.06
CA TYR A 102 11.93 6.88 2.91
C TYR A 102 12.93 5.76 3.16
N HIS A 103 12.44 4.54 3.37
CA HIS A 103 13.29 3.38 3.61
C HIS A 103 12.55 2.10 3.26
N TYR A 104 13.26 1.05 2.89
CA TYR A 104 12.68 -0.27 2.69
C TYR A 104 13.78 -1.33 2.82
N ASP A 105 13.37 -2.56 3.07
CA ASP A 105 14.25 -3.74 3.07
C ASP A 105 13.47 -4.91 2.47
N SER A 106 14.02 -5.52 1.42
CA SER A 106 13.46 -6.66 0.71
C SER A 106 13.99 -8.01 1.20
N SER A 107 14.85 -8.00 2.23
CA SER A 107 15.31 -9.19 2.95
C SER A 107 14.44 -9.48 4.17
N LYS A 108 14.59 -10.68 4.74
CA LYS A 108 14.07 -11.01 6.08
C LYS A 108 15.11 -10.82 7.19
N GLU A 109 16.35 -10.54 6.82
CA GLU A 109 17.52 -10.42 7.71
C GLU A 109 17.57 -9.02 8.33
N ASN A 110 16.43 -8.57 8.86
CA ASN A 110 16.24 -7.25 9.44
C ASN A 110 15.45 -7.33 10.74
N LEU A 111 15.36 -6.22 11.48
CA LEU A 111 14.74 -6.20 12.81
C LEU A 111 13.23 -6.55 12.81
N VAL A 112 12.54 -6.38 11.68
CA VAL A 112 11.12 -6.73 11.50
C VAL A 112 10.95 -8.24 11.29
N GLY A 113 11.98 -8.92 10.77
CA GLY A 113 11.94 -10.34 10.39
C GLY A 113 11.23 -10.61 9.06
N GLN A 114 10.78 -9.55 8.37
CA GLN A 114 10.01 -9.60 7.13
C GLN A 114 10.36 -8.39 6.27
N GLU A 115 10.00 -8.45 4.98
CA GLU A 115 10.16 -7.31 4.08
C GLU A 115 9.25 -6.16 4.50
N TYR A 116 9.74 -4.94 4.35
CA TYR A 116 8.97 -3.76 4.72
C TYR A 116 9.29 -2.53 3.86
N ILE A 117 8.36 -1.57 3.87
CA ILE A 117 8.49 -0.24 3.29
C ILE A 117 8.05 0.79 4.34
N ILE A 118 8.88 1.81 4.57
CA ILE A 118 8.54 3.03 5.32
C ILE A 118 8.39 4.15 4.31
N MET A 119 7.20 4.77 4.28
CA MET A 119 6.84 5.76 3.27
C MET A 119 5.92 6.85 3.83
N GLU A 120 5.72 7.89 3.03
CA GLU A 120 4.82 9.00 3.31
C GLU A 120 3.38 8.53 3.60
N LYS A 121 2.75 9.15 4.59
CA LYS A 121 1.30 9.05 4.79
C LYS A 121 0.61 10.14 3.98
N LEU A 122 -0.01 9.75 2.87
CA LEU A 122 -0.80 10.69 2.07
C LEU A 122 -2.07 11.12 2.83
N PRO A 123 -2.40 12.42 2.86
CA PRO A 123 -3.65 12.88 3.45
C PRO A 123 -4.84 12.47 2.58
N GLY A 124 -5.96 12.15 3.22
CA GLY A 124 -7.22 11.88 2.53
C GLY A 124 -8.00 10.73 3.14
N ILE A 125 -9.10 10.38 2.48
CA ILE A 125 -9.95 9.24 2.81
C ILE A 125 -10.10 8.34 1.59
N ALA A 126 -10.29 7.05 1.82
CA ALA A 126 -10.53 6.11 0.73
C ALA A 126 -11.80 6.51 -0.04
N LEU A 127 -11.72 6.55 -1.37
CA LEU A 127 -12.84 6.95 -2.23
C LEU A 127 -14.09 6.12 -1.96
N SER A 128 -13.95 4.82 -1.66
CA SER A 128 -15.07 3.93 -1.31
C SER A 128 -15.86 4.40 -0.08
N LYS A 129 -15.24 5.12 0.86
CA LYS A 129 -15.92 5.69 2.04
C LYS A 129 -16.60 7.02 1.74
N ALA A 130 -16.13 7.74 0.74
CA ALA A 130 -16.65 9.06 0.36
C ALA A 130 -17.72 9.00 -0.73
N TRP A 131 -17.68 7.95 -1.57
CA TRP A 131 -18.41 7.88 -2.84
C TRP A 131 -19.91 8.08 -2.70
N ASP A 132 -20.55 7.45 -1.71
CA ASP A 132 -22.00 7.53 -1.54
C ASP A 132 -22.46 8.93 -1.10
N ASN A 133 -21.57 9.70 -0.49
CA ASN A 133 -21.83 11.07 -0.06
C ASN A 133 -21.60 12.11 -1.17
N TYR A 134 -21.06 11.70 -2.32
CA TYR A 134 -20.81 12.61 -3.44
C TYR A 134 -22.03 12.75 -4.35
N ASP A 135 -22.30 14.00 -4.74
CA ASP A 135 -23.27 14.30 -5.78
C ASP A 135 -22.76 13.88 -7.17
N ILE A 136 -23.64 13.97 -8.18
CA ILE A 136 -23.33 13.53 -9.54
C ILE A 136 -22.18 14.34 -10.18
N ASN A 137 -22.06 15.63 -9.86
CA ASN A 137 -21.00 16.48 -10.39
C ASN A 137 -19.67 16.12 -9.75
N GLN A 138 -19.63 15.93 -8.43
CA GLN A 138 -18.44 15.47 -7.71
C GLN A 138 -17.96 14.10 -8.20
N LYS A 139 -18.89 13.14 -8.40
CA LYS A 139 -18.57 11.83 -8.97
C LYS A 139 -17.98 11.94 -10.38
N LYS A 140 -18.53 12.83 -11.20
CA LYS A 140 -18.01 13.12 -12.54
C LYS A 140 -16.58 13.66 -12.49
N GLU A 141 -16.30 14.62 -11.62
CA GLU A 141 -14.95 15.20 -11.46
C GLU A 141 -13.93 14.14 -11.00
N VAL A 142 -14.30 13.28 -10.04
CA VAL A 142 -13.44 12.16 -9.64
C VAL A 142 -13.16 11.21 -10.81
N LEU A 143 -14.19 10.88 -11.59
CA LEU A 143 -14.03 9.98 -12.75
C LEU A 143 -13.07 10.58 -13.79
N LEU A 144 -13.16 11.89 -14.04
CA LEU A 144 -12.23 12.59 -14.92
C LEU A 144 -10.78 12.51 -14.42
N GLN A 145 -10.55 12.68 -13.12
CA GLN A 145 -9.22 12.52 -12.52
C GLN A 145 -8.68 11.08 -12.66
N VAL A 146 -9.54 10.07 -12.46
CA VAL A 146 -9.15 8.66 -12.65
C VAL A 146 -8.76 8.38 -14.11
N ILE A 147 -9.54 8.91 -15.07
CA ILE A 147 -9.23 8.80 -16.50
C ILE A 147 -7.88 9.45 -16.81
N GLU A 148 -7.63 10.65 -16.28
CA GLU A 148 -6.36 11.35 -16.46
C GLU A 148 -5.17 10.51 -15.95
N ILE A 149 -5.26 9.96 -14.74
CA ILE A 149 -4.24 9.08 -14.18
C ILE A 149 -4.01 7.86 -15.08
N GLN A 150 -5.08 7.20 -15.55
CA GLN A 150 -4.97 6.04 -16.44
C GLN A 150 -4.30 6.42 -17.78
N CYS A 151 -4.65 7.56 -18.36
CA CYS A 151 -4.02 8.07 -19.57
C CYS A 151 -2.51 8.32 -19.38
N ILE A 152 -2.13 8.96 -18.27
CA ILE A 152 -0.73 9.19 -17.93
C ILE A 152 0.03 7.86 -17.78
N LEU A 153 -0.54 6.90 -17.04
CA LEU A 153 0.06 5.58 -16.82
C LEU A 153 0.22 4.79 -18.12
N LYS A 154 -0.79 4.79 -18.99
CA LYS A 154 -0.75 4.10 -20.30
C LYS A 154 0.36 4.61 -21.21
N ASN A 155 0.72 5.89 -21.08
CA ASN A 155 1.77 6.51 -21.90
C ASN A 155 3.18 6.32 -21.34
N GLN A 156 3.34 5.64 -20.20
CA GLN A 156 4.65 5.35 -19.63
C GLN A 156 5.41 4.31 -20.48
N LYS A 157 6.68 4.58 -20.75
CA LYS A 157 7.57 3.69 -21.50
C LYS A 157 8.54 2.99 -20.54
N PHE A 158 8.39 1.68 -20.39
CA PHE A 158 9.37 0.84 -19.70
C PHE A 158 10.50 0.53 -20.68
N PHE A 159 11.61 1.25 -20.57
CA PHE A 159 12.79 0.95 -21.37
C PHE A 159 13.39 -0.38 -20.90
N LYS A 160 13.44 -1.36 -21.81
CA LYS A 160 14.20 -2.59 -21.57
C LYS A 160 15.67 -2.19 -21.62
N ASN A 161 16.34 -2.16 -20.47
CA ASN A 161 17.78 -1.90 -20.41
C ASN A 161 18.52 -3.00 -21.18
N ARG A 162 18.89 -2.75 -22.44
CA ARG A 162 19.89 -3.55 -23.15
C ARG A 162 21.26 -3.12 -22.63
N ARG A 163 21.62 -3.57 -21.43
CA ARG A 163 23.04 -3.54 -21.07
C ARG A 163 23.70 -4.65 -21.88
N ASN A 164 24.47 -4.24 -22.89
CA ASN A 164 25.44 -5.11 -23.54
C ASN A 164 26.36 -5.66 -22.46
N ILE A 165 26.29 -6.97 -22.24
CA ILE A 165 27.29 -7.71 -21.49
C ILE A 165 28.49 -7.78 -22.46
N LEU A 166 29.53 -6.99 -22.16
CA LEU A 166 30.87 -7.22 -22.69
C LEU A 166 31.57 -8.27 -21.82
#